data_AF-A0A8T4UUC4-F1
#
_entry.id   AF-A0A8T4UUC4-F1
#
_cell.length_a   1.000
_cell.length_b   1.000
_cell.length_c   1.000
_cell.angle_alpha   90.00
_cell.angle_beta   90.00
_cell.angle_gamma   90.00
#
_symmetry.space_group_name_H-M   'P 1'
#
loop_
_entity.id
_entity.type
_entity.pdbx_description
1 polymer ?
#
loop_
_entity_poly.entity_id
_entity_poly.type
_entity_poly.pdbx_seq_one_letter_code
_entity_poly.pdbx_strand_id
1 'polypeptide(L)'
;MGNEIESKQLILEGSKENNEIKIYATPEFYTLFYPSLNEIGLTLETCLKLGPSATSLKPLNLTYLPMRFRALDAFISSIYLSDKSYQITQGYLSLDEGMKLAEICGIKTNSEIKEIRLRKKTLFHDPIQEKLIEDVVEKDDSESWQAYEKYDNSEYILTLKGSGGISRPEKNKNLEAKLFCEYWPKTKDKRIDKIRMEHPFKNNYSIEFDLYQDRILLVAEFEVNNREDLKLLPILGKNVSEDPKYKNVNLAKPFIKDESSTSYCMGRSFI
;
A
#
# COMPACT_ATOMS: atom_id res chain seq x y z
N MET A 1 -15.87 17.28 15.34
CA MET A 1 -16.51 16.04 14.85
C MET A 1 -15.50 15.42 13.91
N GLY A 2 -15.01 14.21 14.20
CA GLY A 2 -14.14 13.52 13.25
C GLY A 2 -15.00 13.06 12.08
N ASN A 3 -14.63 13.42 10.85
CA ASN A 3 -15.28 12.86 9.68
C ASN A 3 -14.93 11.38 9.64
N GLU A 4 -15.93 10.50 9.76
CA GLU A 4 -15.73 9.08 9.52
C GLU A 4 -15.44 8.91 8.02
N ILE A 5 -14.22 8.49 7.70
CA ILE A 5 -13.82 8.13 6.35
C ILE A 5 -14.20 6.66 6.16
N GLU A 6 -14.94 6.39 5.08
CA GLU A 6 -15.39 5.05 4.72
C GLU A 6 -14.52 4.54 3.56
N SER A 7 -14.17 3.25 3.57
CA SER A 7 -13.27 2.71 2.54
C SER A 7 -13.73 1.43 1.84
N LYS A 8 -13.32 1.27 0.58
CA LYS A 8 -13.55 0.05 -0.21
C LYS A 8 -12.28 -0.39 -0.92
N GLN A 9 -11.89 -1.64 -0.68
CA GLN A 9 -10.67 -2.23 -1.19
C GLN A 9 -10.94 -3.17 -2.36
N LEU A 10 -10.20 -2.96 -3.45
CA LEU A 10 -10.23 -3.78 -4.64
C LEU A 10 -8.81 -4.26 -4.93
N ILE A 11 -8.65 -5.52 -5.32
CA ILE A 11 -7.33 -6.09 -5.62
C ILE A 11 -7.15 -6.33 -7.10
N LEU A 12 -5.90 -6.10 -7.50
CA LEU A 12 -5.27 -6.72 -8.64
C LEU A 12 -4.28 -7.74 -8.07
N GLU A 13 -4.72 -8.99 -7.95
CA GLU A 13 -3.86 -10.10 -7.51
C GLU A 13 -3.33 -10.83 -8.75
N GLY A 14 -2.03 -11.09 -8.76
CA GLY A 14 -1.37 -11.95 -9.74
C GLY A 14 -1.21 -13.36 -9.17
N SER A 15 -1.75 -14.39 -9.83
CA SER A 15 -1.28 -15.77 -9.60
C SER A 15 -0.25 -16.14 -10.66
N LYS A 16 0.80 -16.87 -10.25
CA LYS A 16 1.73 -17.50 -11.18
C LYS A 16 1.21 -18.89 -11.51
N GLU A 17 0.54 -19.03 -12.64
CA GLU A 17 0.21 -20.32 -13.22
C GLU A 17 0.99 -20.42 -14.54
N ASN A 18 1.75 -21.51 -14.75
CA ASN A 18 2.47 -21.75 -16.00
C ASN A 18 3.39 -20.60 -16.47
N ASN A 19 4.10 -19.92 -15.55
CA ASN A 19 4.93 -18.73 -15.82
C ASN A 19 4.19 -17.47 -16.28
N GLU A 20 2.88 -17.39 -16.05
CA GLU A 20 2.08 -16.22 -16.40
C GLU A 20 1.55 -15.54 -15.14
N ILE A 21 1.56 -14.20 -15.14
CA ILE A 21 0.93 -13.39 -14.09
C ILE A 21 -0.49 -13.08 -14.55
N LYS A 22 -1.49 -13.64 -13.85
CA LYS A 22 -2.90 -13.36 -14.14
C LYS A 22 -3.38 -12.13 -13.38
N ILE A 23 -3.58 -11.01 -14.06
CA ILE A 23 -4.08 -9.77 -13.44
C ILE A 23 -5.59 -9.65 -13.66
N TYR A 24 -6.34 -9.43 -12.59
CA TYR A 24 -7.79 -9.28 -12.63
C TYR A 24 -8.21 -7.80 -12.62
N ALA A 25 -8.02 -7.08 -13.73
CA ALA A 25 -8.42 -5.68 -13.89
C ALA A 25 -9.68 -5.53 -14.75
N THR A 26 -10.56 -4.59 -14.42
CA THR A 26 -11.78 -4.28 -15.20
C THR A 26 -11.54 -3.20 -16.26
N PRO A 27 -12.44 -3.01 -17.25
CA PRO A 27 -12.38 -1.89 -18.19
C PRO A 27 -12.33 -0.50 -17.50
N GLU A 28 -12.97 -0.35 -16.35
CA GLU A 28 -12.97 0.87 -15.55
C GLU A 28 -11.58 1.20 -15.02
N PHE A 29 -10.78 0.19 -14.64
CA PHE A 29 -9.38 0.36 -14.26
C PHE A 29 -8.58 0.99 -15.42
N TYR A 30 -8.68 0.41 -16.61
CA TYR A 30 -7.97 0.93 -17.79
C TYR A 30 -8.41 2.33 -18.19
N THR A 31 -9.69 2.66 -17.99
CA THR A 31 -10.21 4.01 -18.25
C THR A 31 -9.64 5.03 -17.27
N LEU A 32 -9.56 4.67 -15.99
CA LEU A 32 -8.97 5.52 -14.96
C LEU A 32 -7.50 5.84 -15.26
N PHE A 33 -6.77 4.86 -15.78
CA PHE A 33 -5.34 4.99 -16.09
C PHE A 33 -5.02 5.32 -17.54
N TYR A 34 -6.04 5.57 -18.36
CA TYR A 34 -5.84 5.86 -19.77
C TYR A 34 -4.84 7.00 -20.02
N PRO A 35 -4.84 8.12 -19.28
CA PRO A 35 -3.86 9.18 -19.49
C PRO A 35 -2.40 8.68 -19.44
N SER A 36 -2.05 7.93 -18.39
CA SER A 36 -0.71 7.34 -18.23
C SER A 36 -0.42 6.24 -19.26
N LEU A 37 -1.43 5.48 -19.66
CA LEU A 37 -1.28 4.44 -20.70
C LEU A 37 -1.10 5.06 -22.10
N ASN A 38 -1.71 6.21 -22.35
CA ASN A 38 -1.58 6.92 -23.62
C ASN A 38 -0.17 7.50 -23.81
N GLU A 39 0.50 7.89 -22.73
CA GLU A 39 1.90 8.37 -22.75
C GLU A 39 2.88 7.30 -23.26
N ILE A 40 2.58 6.01 -23.04
CA ILE A 40 3.36 4.90 -23.59
C ILE A 40 2.79 4.35 -24.92
N GLY A 41 1.89 5.10 -25.55
CA GLY A 41 1.34 4.80 -26.88
C GLY A 41 0.20 3.76 -26.91
N LEU A 42 -0.45 3.48 -25.78
CA LEU A 42 -1.64 2.62 -25.76
C LEU A 42 -2.92 3.44 -25.96
N THR A 43 -3.72 3.11 -26.97
CA THR A 43 -5.01 3.79 -27.21
C THR A 43 -6.10 3.28 -26.25
N LEU A 44 -7.14 4.09 -26.01
CA LEU A 44 -8.24 3.69 -25.11
C LEU A 44 -8.94 2.43 -25.63
N GLU A 45 -9.16 2.36 -26.95
CA GLU A 45 -9.71 1.17 -27.61
C GLU A 45 -8.85 -0.07 -27.35
N THR A 46 -7.53 0.09 -27.40
CA THR A 46 -6.59 -0.97 -27.07
C THR A 46 -6.75 -1.40 -25.62
N CYS A 47 -6.72 -0.47 -24.67
CA CYS A 47 -6.84 -0.78 -23.25
C CYS A 47 -8.17 -1.46 -22.90
N LEU A 48 -9.27 -1.03 -23.52
CA LEU A 48 -10.60 -1.65 -23.35
C LEU A 48 -10.66 -3.07 -23.92
N LYS A 49 -9.94 -3.36 -25.01
CA LYS A 49 -9.78 -4.73 -25.54
C LYS A 49 -8.92 -5.63 -24.65
N LEU A 50 -8.09 -5.07 -23.77
CA LEU A 50 -7.24 -5.83 -22.85
C LEU A 50 -7.99 -6.32 -21.61
N GLY A 51 -9.07 -5.66 -21.19
CA GLY A 51 -9.89 -6.07 -20.04
C GLY A 51 -10.77 -7.30 -20.30
N PRO A 52 -11.16 -8.07 -19.27
CA PRO A 52 -12.26 -9.02 -19.38
C PRO A 52 -13.55 -8.30 -19.75
N SER A 53 -14.35 -8.91 -20.64
CA SER A 53 -15.76 -8.54 -20.78
C SER A 53 -16.42 -8.59 -19.39
N ALA A 54 -17.10 -7.50 -19.02
CA ALA A 54 -17.65 -7.20 -17.69
C ALA A 54 -18.58 -8.27 -17.09
N THR A 55 -18.87 -9.34 -17.81
CA THR A 55 -19.79 -10.42 -17.43
C THR A 55 -19.11 -11.70 -16.93
N SER A 56 -17.78 -11.83 -16.96
CA SER A 56 -17.12 -12.96 -16.30
C SER A 56 -15.71 -12.65 -15.79
N LEU A 57 -15.49 -12.78 -14.47
CA LEU A 57 -14.16 -12.93 -13.86
C LEU A 57 -13.58 -14.30 -14.22
N LYS A 58 -13.33 -14.56 -15.50
CA LYS A 58 -12.60 -15.76 -15.94
C LYS A 58 -11.13 -15.39 -16.18
N PRO A 59 -10.16 -16.23 -15.77
CA PRO A 59 -8.80 -16.10 -16.24
C PRO A 59 -8.78 -16.16 -17.77
N LEU A 60 -8.18 -15.16 -18.42
CA LEU A 60 -8.21 -15.01 -19.88
C LEU A 60 -7.07 -15.79 -20.55
N ASN A 61 -7.41 -16.59 -21.57
CA ASN A 61 -6.46 -17.30 -22.43
C ASN A 61 -5.79 -16.36 -23.47
N LEU A 62 -4.61 -15.84 -23.11
CA LEU A 62 -3.31 -15.91 -23.82
C LEU A 62 -3.20 -15.82 -25.36
N THR A 63 -3.56 -14.66 -25.92
CA THR A 63 -3.07 -14.24 -27.26
C THR A 63 -2.53 -12.80 -27.31
N TYR A 64 -2.66 -12.01 -26.24
CA TYR A 64 -2.28 -10.57 -26.20
C TYR A 64 -1.27 -10.22 -25.08
N LEU A 65 -0.37 -11.15 -24.76
CA LEU A 65 0.58 -11.03 -23.65
C LEU A 65 1.42 -9.72 -23.66
N PRO A 66 2.05 -9.31 -24.78
CA PRO A 66 3.00 -8.20 -24.76
C PRO A 66 2.38 -6.85 -24.43
N MET A 67 1.11 -6.63 -24.77
CA MET A 67 0.43 -5.35 -24.55
C MET A 67 -0.14 -5.24 -23.14
N ARG A 68 -0.54 -6.36 -22.52
CA ARG A 68 -1.02 -6.39 -21.12
C ARG A 68 0.11 -6.16 -20.13
N PHE A 69 1.27 -6.75 -20.37
CA PHE A 69 2.48 -6.46 -19.59
C PHE A 69 2.84 -4.97 -19.68
N ARG A 70 2.85 -4.39 -20.89
CA ARG A 70 3.09 -2.95 -21.06
C ARG A 70 2.12 -2.06 -20.28
N ALA A 71 0.84 -2.42 -20.22
CA ALA A 71 -0.14 -1.63 -19.48
C ALA A 71 0.07 -1.71 -17.96
N LEU A 72 0.34 -2.91 -17.42
CA LEU A 72 0.68 -3.05 -16.00
C LEU A 72 2.02 -2.38 -15.69
N ASP A 73 3.05 -2.60 -16.52
CA ASP A 73 4.37 -2.01 -16.35
C ASP A 73 4.30 -0.49 -16.41
N ALA A 74 3.49 0.09 -17.30
CA ALA A 74 3.25 1.52 -17.33
C ALA A 74 2.48 2.03 -16.10
N PHE A 75 1.51 1.27 -15.61
CA PHE A 75 0.81 1.64 -14.37
C PHE A 75 1.76 1.58 -13.16
N ILE A 76 2.51 0.49 -13.02
CA ILE A 76 3.55 0.34 -12.00
C ILE A 76 4.56 1.47 -12.13
N SER A 77 5.01 1.79 -13.35
CA SER A 77 5.89 2.93 -13.60
C SER A 77 5.24 4.25 -13.17
N SER A 78 3.94 4.45 -13.40
CA SER A 78 3.23 5.64 -12.94
C SER A 78 3.16 5.75 -11.42
N ILE A 79 3.06 4.62 -10.71
CA ILE A 79 3.23 4.58 -9.25
C ILE A 79 4.65 5.03 -8.91
N TYR A 80 5.66 4.43 -9.51
CA TYR A 80 7.05 4.76 -9.20
C TYR A 80 7.39 6.22 -9.48
N LEU A 81 6.84 6.80 -10.56
CA LEU A 81 7.15 8.13 -11.08
C LEU A 81 6.29 9.27 -10.49
N SER A 82 5.26 8.95 -9.70
CA SER A 82 4.37 9.97 -9.17
C SER A 82 5.04 10.77 -8.03
N ASP A 83 4.87 12.09 -8.07
CA ASP A 83 5.20 13.02 -6.98
C ASP A 83 4.32 12.84 -5.73
N LYS A 84 3.28 12.00 -5.82
CA LYS A 84 2.39 11.61 -4.72
C LYS A 84 2.57 10.14 -4.34
N SER A 85 3.72 9.58 -4.66
CA SER A 85 4.10 8.25 -4.24
C SER A 85 5.00 8.27 -3.02
N TYR A 86 4.68 7.39 -2.09
CA TYR A 86 5.36 7.27 -0.82
C TYR A 86 5.84 5.85 -0.60
N GLN A 87 7.09 5.71 -0.15
CA GLN A 87 7.54 4.49 0.49
C GLN A 87 6.88 4.42 1.87
N ILE A 88 6.12 3.35 2.11
CA ILE A 88 5.46 3.08 3.38
C ILE A 88 6.03 1.79 3.96
N THR A 89 6.73 1.94 5.09
CA THR A 89 7.16 0.81 5.92
C THR A 89 6.30 0.80 7.17
N GLN A 90 5.64 -0.32 7.44
CA GLN A 90 4.64 -0.41 8.49
C GLN A 90 4.86 -1.65 9.35
N GLY A 91 4.82 -1.49 10.66
CA GLY A 91 5.03 -2.55 11.65
C GLY A 91 3.93 -2.57 12.70
N TYR A 92 3.55 -3.75 13.16
CA TYR A 92 2.46 -3.94 14.11
C TYR A 92 2.98 -4.28 15.51
N LEU A 93 2.51 -3.52 16.51
CA LEU A 93 2.83 -3.76 17.92
C LEU A 93 1.82 -4.72 18.55
N SER A 94 2.22 -5.38 19.65
CA SER A 94 1.23 -5.94 20.56
C SER A 94 0.39 -4.82 21.17
N LEU A 95 -0.83 -5.14 21.62
CA LEU A 95 -1.67 -4.15 22.31
C LEU A 95 -0.94 -3.57 23.53
N ASP A 96 -0.28 -4.41 24.33
CA ASP A 96 0.44 -3.97 25.52
C ASP A 96 1.57 -2.97 25.20
N GLU A 97 2.44 -3.30 24.22
CA GLU A 97 3.53 -2.40 23.84
C GLU A 97 3.04 -1.12 23.16
N GLY A 98 2.01 -1.26 22.32
CA GLY A 98 1.39 -0.12 21.65
C GLY A 98 0.68 0.83 22.61
N MET A 99 0.02 0.31 23.65
CA MET A 99 -0.66 1.13 24.65
C MET A 99 0.34 1.87 25.55
N LYS A 100 1.46 1.23 25.94
CA LYS A 100 2.57 1.93 26.64
C LYS A 100 3.07 3.11 25.81
N LEU A 101 3.30 2.90 24.51
CA LEU A 101 3.74 3.96 23.62
C LEU A 101 2.68 5.07 23.47
N ALA A 102 1.41 4.70 23.35
CA ALA A 102 0.31 5.66 23.27
C ALA A 102 0.21 6.54 24.52
N GLU A 103 0.44 5.98 25.71
CA GLU A 103 0.51 6.70 26.98
C GLU A 103 1.67 7.70 26.99
N ILE A 104 2.88 7.27 26.60
CA ILE A 104 4.06 8.15 26.44
C ILE A 104 3.74 9.31 25.48
N CYS A 105 3.00 9.04 24.41
CA CYS A 105 2.59 10.05 23.43
C CYS A 105 1.38 10.91 23.87
N GLY A 106 0.85 10.70 25.08
CA GLY A 106 -0.30 11.42 25.62
C GLY A 106 -1.62 11.14 24.88
N ILE A 107 -1.73 10.01 24.17
CA ILE A 107 -2.94 9.64 23.42
C ILE A 107 -3.96 9.01 24.37
N LYS A 108 -5.07 9.71 24.61
CA LYS A 108 -6.21 9.16 25.36
C LYS A 108 -7.13 8.37 24.43
N THR A 109 -7.48 7.15 24.81
CA THR A 109 -8.43 6.29 24.09
C THR A 109 -9.66 6.01 24.93
N ASN A 110 -10.84 6.33 24.39
CA ASN A 110 -12.13 6.07 25.05
C ASN A 110 -12.86 4.87 24.44
N SER A 111 -12.25 4.24 23.43
CA SER A 111 -12.80 3.13 22.65
C SER A 111 -11.86 1.94 22.73
N GLU A 112 -12.42 0.74 22.57
CA GLU A 112 -11.62 -0.48 22.51
C GLU A 112 -10.67 -0.45 21.31
N ILE A 113 -9.38 -0.56 21.56
CA ILE A 113 -8.33 -0.60 20.53
C ILE A 113 -8.08 -2.05 20.13
N LYS A 114 -8.07 -2.31 18.82
CA LYS A 114 -7.86 -3.65 18.25
C LYS A 114 -6.56 -3.78 17.47
N GLU A 115 -6.01 -2.66 17.02
CA GLU A 115 -4.80 -2.63 16.21
C GLU A 115 -3.98 -1.38 16.55
N ILE A 116 -2.67 -1.57 16.77
CA ILE A 116 -1.71 -0.49 16.97
C ILE A 116 -0.54 -0.75 16.03
N ARG A 117 -0.19 0.27 15.24
CA ARG A 117 0.86 0.16 14.22
C ARG A 117 1.76 1.39 14.23
N LEU A 118 3.01 1.15 13.90
CA LEU A 118 4.01 2.14 13.55
C LEU A 118 4.12 2.22 12.03
N ARG A 119 4.26 3.43 11.51
CA ARG A 119 4.48 3.68 10.09
C ARG A 119 5.62 4.67 9.92
N LYS A 120 6.52 4.37 8.99
CA LYS A 120 7.43 5.33 8.38
C LYS A 120 6.88 5.64 6.98
N LYS A 121 6.60 6.90 6.69
CA LYS A 121 6.14 7.41 5.39
C LYS A 121 7.21 8.34 4.84
N THR A 122 7.79 7.98 3.70
CA THR A 122 8.77 8.81 3.00
C THR A 122 8.33 9.06 1.59
N LEU A 123 8.59 10.25 1.03
CA LEU A 123 8.37 10.48 -0.39
C LEU A 123 9.27 9.53 -1.20
N PHE A 124 8.72 8.83 -2.18
CA PHE A 124 9.43 7.75 -2.88
C PHE A 124 10.62 8.28 -3.70
N HIS A 125 10.49 9.48 -4.26
CA HIS A 125 11.55 10.18 -4.99
C HIS A 125 12.34 11.16 -4.12
N ASP A 126 12.49 10.89 -2.82
CA ASP A 126 13.30 11.75 -1.97
C ASP A 126 14.80 11.58 -2.28
N PRO A 127 15.47 12.58 -2.90
CA PRO A 127 16.89 12.48 -3.27
C PRO A 127 17.81 12.33 -2.05
N ILE A 128 17.30 12.57 -0.85
CA ILE A 128 18.06 12.52 0.40
C ILE A 128 18.19 11.08 0.93
N GLN A 129 17.29 10.16 0.56
CA GLN A 129 17.35 8.76 1.02
C GLN A 129 18.60 8.01 0.56
N GLU A 130 19.10 8.28 -0.65
CA GLU A 130 20.30 7.62 -1.20
C GLU A 130 21.54 7.94 -0.34
N LYS A 131 21.64 9.18 0.15
CA LYS A 131 22.75 9.63 1.01
C LYS A 131 22.65 9.09 2.44
N LEU A 132 21.44 8.81 2.93
CA LEU A 132 21.19 8.29 4.28
C LEU A 132 21.69 6.85 4.47
N ILE A 133 21.59 6.04 3.41
CA ILE A 133 22.01 4.62 3.41
C ILE A 133 23.54 4.52 3.53
N GLU A 134 24.28 5.43 2.90
CA GLU A 134 25.75 5.46 2.95
C GLU A 134 26.26 5.82 4.36
N ASP A 135 25.70 6.85 5.00
CA ASP A 135 26.16 7.33 6.32
C ASP A 135 25.78 6.41 7.50
N VAL A 136 24.68 5.65 7.41
CA VAL A 136 24.19 4.76 8.50
C VAL A 136 24.96 3.44 8.55
N VAL A 137 25.43 2.92 7.41
CA VAL A 137 26.21 1.67 7.34
C VAL A 137 27.59 1.81 8.02
N GLU A 138 28.08 3.05 8.20
CA GLU A 138 29.39 3.32 8.81
C GLU A 138 29.35 3.57 10.34
N LYS A 139 28.18 3.62 11.00
CA LYS A 139 28.08 3.94 12.43
C LYS A 139 27.41 2.85 13.27
N ASP A 140 28.02 2.58 14.42
CA ASP A 140 27.59 1.61 15.44
C ASP A 140 26.15 1.88 15.94
N ASP A 141 25.41 0.82 16.26
CA ASP A 141 23.93 0.78 16.37
C ASP A 141 23.32 1.76 17.41
N SER A 142 24.11 2.31 18.34
CA SER A 142 23.62 3.13 19.45
C SER A 142 23.23 4.58 19.10
N GLU A 143 23.63 5.10 17.94
CA GLU A 143 23.36 6.50 17.53
C GLU A 143 22.58 6.66 16.22
N SER A 144 22.08 5.55 15.65
CA SER A 144 21.37 5.52 14.36
C SER A 144 20.18 6.49 14.26
N TRP A 145 19.50 6.80 15.36
CA TRP A 145 18.38 7.75 15.40
C TRP A 145 18.79 9.20 15.08
N GLN A 146 20.03 9.61 15.34
CA GLN A 146 20.51 10.95 15.00
C GLN A 146 20.72 11.10 13.48
N ALA A 147 21.13 10.03 12.80
CA ALA A 147 21.21 10.00 11.34
C ALA A 147 19.81 10.08 10.73
N TYR A 148 18.83 9.37 11.32
CA TYR A 148 17.42 9.53 10.96
C TYR A 148 16.93 10.97 11.16
N GLU A 149 17.18 11.60 12.31
CA GLU A 149 16.72 12.98 12.54
C GLU A 149 17.39 14.01 11.61
N LYS A 150 18.66 13.80 11.26
CA LYS A 150 19.45 14.76 10.47
C LYS A 150 19.16 14.68 8.97
N TYR A 151 18.89 13.49 8.44
CA TYR A 151 18.83 13.26 7.00
C TYR A 151 17.53 12.60 6.55
N ASP A 152 16.69 12.07 7.47
CA ASP A 152 15.46 11.40 7.08
C ASP A 152 14.28 12.36 7.08
N ASN A 153 13.79 12.68 5.88
CA ASN A 153 12.56 13.46 5.67
C ASN A 153 11.28 12.62 5.84
N SER A 154 11.37 11.52 6.58
CA SER A 154 10.21 10.65 6.83
C SER A 154 9.31 11.18 7.92
N GLU A 155 8.02 10.95 7.72
CA GLU A 155 7.04 11.01 8.78
C GLU A 155 7.01 9.68 9.54
N TYR A 156 7.20 9.74 10.85
CA TYR A 156 6.99 8.61 11.75
C TYR A 156 5.64 8.75 12.41
N ILE A 157 4.78 7.75 12.29
CA ILE A 157 3.37 7.83 12.68
C ILE A 157 3.02 6.63 13.55
N LEU A 158 2.40 6.90 14.69
CA LEU A 158 1.66 5.94 15.50
C LEU A 158 0.19 6.00 15.13
N THR A 159 -0.37 4.85 14.74
CA THR A 159 -1.81 4.70 14.51
C THR A 159 -2.43 3.76 15.53
N LEU A 160 -3.56 4.16 16.11
CA LEU A 160 -4.44 3.31 16.91
C LEU A 160 -5.76 3.16 16.17
N LYS A 161 -6.17 1.92 15.89
CA LYS A 161 -7.48 1.62 15.29
C LYS A 161 -8.36 0.84 16.26
N GLY A 162 -9.61 1.26 16.38
CA GLY A 162 -10.62 0.53 17.15
C GLY A 162 -11.28 -0.61 16.39
N SER A 163 -12.34 -1.15 16.97
CA SER A 163 -13.18 -2.17 16.35
C SER A 163 -14.00 -1.60 15.18
N GLY A 164 -14.36 -2.47 14.23
CA GLY A 164 -15.25 -2.14 13.12
C GLY A 164 -14.87 -2.85 11.81
N GLY A 165 -15.50 -2.46 10.72
CA GLY A 165 -15.37 -3.08 9.39
C GLY A 165 -14.86 -2.05 8.40
N ILE A 166 -15.82 -1.45 7.68
CA ILE A 166 -15.67 -0.42 6.63
C ILE A 166 -15.40 0.96 7.26
N SER A 167 -16.14 1.32 8.32
CA SER A 167 -15.79 2.43 9.22
C SER A 167 -15.17 1.89 10.51
N ARG A 168 -14.08 2.52 10.94
CA ARG A 168 -13.40 2.24 12.21
C ARG A 168 -12.84 3.55 12.78
N PRO A 169 -12.94 3.78 14.11
CA PRO A 169 -12.26 4.91 14.71
C PRO A 169 -10.74 4.72 14.59
N GLU A 170 -10.09 5.70 13.98
CA GLU A 170 -8.63 5.74 13.80
C GLU A 170 -8.08 7.02 14.42
N LYS A 171 -6.96 6.91 15.15
CA LYS A 171 -6.18 8.05 15.64
C LYS A 171 -4.75 7.92 15.17
N ASN A 172 -4.26 8.97 14.51
CA ASN A 172 -2.88 9.09 14.06
C ASN A 172 -2.15 10.16 14.88
N LYS A 173 -0.89 9.90 15.20
CA LYS A 173 -0.01 10.84 15.91
C LYS A 173 1.40 10.73 15.35
N ASN A 174 1.99 11.87 15.00
CA ASN A 174 3.40 11.92 14.61
C ASN A 174 4.29 11.62 15.82
N LEU A 175 5.30 10.79 15.59
CA LEU A 175 6.32 10.40 16.55
C LEU A 175 7.64 11.09 16.22
N GLU A 176 8.45 11.29 17.25
CA GLU A 176 9.87 11.57 17.07
C GLU A 176 10.60 10.34 16.54
N ALA A 177 11.61 10.54 15.69
CA ALA A 177 12.40 9.46 15.09
C ALA A 177 13.00 8.53 16.16
N LYS A 178 13.49 9.10 17.27
CA LYS A 178 14.04 8.35 18.41
C LYS A 178 13.04 7.34 18.98
N LEU A 179 11.81 7.78 19.25
CA LEU A 179 10.77 6.94 19.84
C LEU A 179 10.30 5.86 18.84
N PHE A 180 10.24 6.19 17.55
CA PHE A 180 10.00 5.20 16.51
C PHE A 180 11.10 4.13 16.50
N CYS A 181 12.38 4.52 16.51
CA CYS A 181 13.51 3.58 16.49
C CYS A 181 13.53 2.67 17.71
N GLU A 182 13.17 3.18 18.89
CA GLU A 182 13.09 2.40 20.13
C GLU A 182 12.00 1.30 20.04
N TYR A 183 10.84 1.61 19.48
CA TYR A 183 9.72 0.67 19.40
C TYR A 183 9.70 -0.17 18.12
N TRP A 184 10.40 0.25 17.07
CA TRP A 184 10.44 -0.46 15.79
C TRP A 184 10.88 -1.93 15.94
N PRO A 185 11.93 -2.30 16.69
CA PRO A 185 12.30 -3.70 16.93
C PRO A 185 11.16 -4.56 17.50
N LYS A 186 10.22 -3.99 18.26
CA LYS A 186 9.09 -4.70 18.85
C LYS A 186 8.01 -5.09 17.82
N THR A 187 8.13 -4.61 16.58
CA THR A 187 7.28 -5.00 15.44
C THR A 187 7.85 -6.14 14.61
N LYS A 188 8.97 -6.75 15.05
CA LYS A 188 9.64 -7.85 14.34
C LYS A 188 8.62 -8.92 13.94
N ASP A 189 8.80 -9.45 12.73
CA ASP A 189 7.95 -10.48 12.11
C ASP A 189 6.49 -10.06 11.85
N LYS A 190 6.17 -8.77 12.03
CA LYS A 190 4.84 -8.20 11.76
C LYS A 190 4.98 -6.90 10.97
N ARG A 191 5.62 -6.99 9.80
CA ARG A 191 5.95 -5.82 8.96
C ARG A 191 5.48 -5.99 7.52
N ILE A 192 5.17 -4.87 6.89
CA ILE A 192 4.94 -4.77 5.44
C ILE A 192 5.71 -3.56 4.90
N ASP A 193 6.17 -3.72 3.66
CA ASP A 193 6.74 -2.64 2.85
C ASP A 193 5.93 -2.51 1.56
N LYS A 194 5.53 -1.28 1.25
CA LYS A 194 4.74 -0.97 0.07
C LYS A 194 5.05 0.42 -0.46
N ILE A 195 4.78 0.63 -1.74
CA ILE A 195 4.73 1.95 -2.34
C ILE A 195 3.27 2.31 -2.47
N ARG A 196 2.90 3.48 -1.93
CA ARG A 196 1.55 4.01 -1.99
C ARG A 196 1.52 5.21 -2.90
N MET A 197 0.76 5.14 -3.98
CA MET A 197 0.39 6.31 -4.78
C MET A 197 -0.97 6.83 -4.34
N GLU A 198 -1.04 8.09 -3.92
CA GLU A 198 -2.29 8.78 -3.63
C GLU A 198 -2.85 9.42 -4.92
N HIS A 199 -4.02 8.96 -5.36
CA HIS A 199 -4.66 9.44 -6.57
C HIS A 199 -5.97 10.19 -6.26
N PRO A 200 -6.11 11.47 -6.63
CA PRO A 200 -7.36 12.18 -6.44
C PRO A 200 -8.46 11.57 -7.33
N PHE A 201 -9.68 11.50 -6.79
CA PHE A 201 -10.83 10.96 -7.50
C PHE A 201 -12.02 11.93 -7.40
N LYS A 202 -13.09 11.63 -8.15
CA LYS A 202 -14.29 12.48 -8.23
C LYS A 202 -14.85 12.79 -6.83
N ASN A 203 -15.51 13.94 -6.70
CA ASN A 203 -16.19 14.37 -5.46
C ASN A 203 -15.26 14.47 -4.23
N ASN A 204 -14.00 14.85 -4.42
CA ASN A 204 -12.97 14.91 -3.38
C ASN A 204 -12.72 13.55 -2.68
N TYR A 205 -13.03 12.44 -3.35
CA TYR A 205 -12.58 11.13 -2.92
C TYR A 205 -11.11 10.95 -3.29
N SER A 206 -10.47 9.97 -2.69
CA SER A 206 -9.11 9.54 -3.03
C SER A 206 -9.10 8.05 -3.31
N ILE A 207 -8.11 7.62 -4.08
CA ILE A 207 -7.74 6.22 -4.21
C ILE A 207 -6.30 6.08 -3.78
N GLU A 208 -6.05 5.19 -2.83
CA GLU A 208 -4.71 4.77 -2.45
C GLU A 208 -4.37 3.49 -3.21
N PHE A 209 -3.33 3.55 -4.05
CA PHE A 209 -2.79 2.36 -4.73
C PHE A 209 -1.58 1.86 -3.98
N ASP A 210 -1.72 0.72 -3.32
CA ASP A 210 -0.68 0.05 -2.55
C ASP A 210 -0.04 -1.08 -3.35
N LEU A 211 1.19 -0.86 -3.80
CA LEU A 211 2.05 -1.88 -4.40
C LEU A 211 2.95 -2.50 -3.32
N TYR A 212 2.65 -3.73 -2.91
CA TYR A 212 3.45 -4.47 -1.93
C TYR A 212 4.79 -4.89 -2.54
N GLN A 213 5.88 -4.69 -1.80
CA GLN A 213 7.25 -4.88 -2.32
C GLN A 213 7.75 -6.32 -2.19
N ASP A 214 7.14 -7.11 -1.31
CA ASP A 214 7.55 -8.48 -1.00
C ASP A 214 6.73 -9.55 -1.73
N ARG A 215 5.70 -9.14 -2.48
CA ARG A 215 4.77 -10.04 -3.18
C ARG A 215 4.10 -9.33 -4.35
N ILE A 216 3.57 -10.09 -5.30
CA ILE A 216 2.80 -9.55 -6.42
C ILE A 216 1.38 -9.24 -5.94
N LEU A 217 1.21 -8.10 -5.26
CA LEU A 217 -0.08 -7.63 -4.77
C LEU A 217 -0.20 -6.12 -4.94
N LEU A 218 -1.27 -5.71 -5.62
CA LEU A 218 -1.69 -4.32 -5.73
C LEU A 218 -3.10 -4.20 -5.17
N VAL A 219 -3.26 -3.30 -4.19
CA VAL A 219 -4.56 -3.00 -3.58
C VAL A 219 -4.91 -1.55 -3.90
N ALA A 220 -6.12 -1.33 -4.41
CA ALA A 220 -6.71 -0.02 -4.56
C ALA A 220 -7.74 0.19 -3.45
N GLU A 221 -7.52 1.17 -2.58
CA GLU A 221 -8.46 1.54 -1.52
C GLU A 221 -9.08 2.90 -1.86
N PHE A 222 -10.39 2.92 -2.09
CA PHE A 222 -11.12 4.18 -2.19
C PHE A 222 -11.42 4.71 -0.79
N GLU A 223 -11.19 5.99 -0.57
CA GLU A 223 -11.63 6.70 0.63
C GLU A 223 -12.73 7.70 0.23
N VAL A 224 -13.88 7.60 0.90
CA VAL A 224 -15.06 8.45 0.65
C VAL A 224 -15.57 9.07 1.93
N ASN A 225 -16.32 10.17 1.78
CA ASN A 225 -16.90 10.91 2.89
C ASN A 225 -18.23 10.33 3.40
N ASN A 226 -18.89 9.47 2.61
CA ASN A 226 -20.15 8.83 2.98
C ASN A 226 -20.20 7.37 2.47
N ARG A 227 -20.63 6.47 3.34
CA ARG A 227 -20.79 5.04 3.06
C ARG A 227 -21.70 4.75 1.86
N GLU A 228 -22.71 5.56 1.61
CA GLU A 228 -23.63 5.37 0.47
C GLU A 228 -22.89 5.47 -0.87
N ASP A 229 -21.83 6.30 -0.93
CA ASP A 229 -21.05 6.54 -2.13
C ASP A 229 -20.21 5.32 -2.54
N LEU A 230 -19.91 4.41 -1.60
CA LEU A 230 -19.16 3.17 -1.88
C LEU A 230 -19.82 2.27 -2.94
N LYS A 231 -21.16 2.39 -3.08
CA LYS A 231 -21.94 1.67 -4.08
C LYS A 231 -21.79 2.26 -5.48
N LEU A 232 -21.41 3.53 -5.58
CA LEU A 232 -21.26 4.28 -6.82
C LEU A 232 -19.83 4.19 -7.38
N LEU A 233 -18.89 3.69 -6.57
CA LEU A 233 -17.50 3.54 -6.97
C LEU A 233 -17.32 2.47 -8.06
N PRO A 234 -16.46 2.73 -9.06
CA PRO A 234 -16.16 1.73 -10.08
C PRO A 234 -15.54 0.50 -9.44
N ILE A 235 -15.84 -0.66 -10.01
CA ILE A 235 -15.16 -1.91 -9.65
C ILE A 235 -13.90 -1.96 -10.50
N LEU A 236 -12.74 -1.71 -9.91
CA LEU A 236 -11.42 -1.82 -10.55
C LEU A 236 -10.88 -3.27 -10.62
N GLY A 237 -11.33 -4.13 -9.72
CA GLY A 237 -10.85 -5.51 -9.55
C GLY A 237 -11.72 -6.30 -8.58
N LYS A 238 -11.19 -7.39 -7.99
CA LYS A 238 -11.95 -8.19 -7.00
C LYS A 238 -12.15 -7.39 -5.71
N ASN A 239 -13.37 -7.29 -5.22
CA ASN A 239 -13.67 -6.66 -3.94
C ASN A 239 -13.17 -7.53 -2.77
N VAL A 240 -12.35 -6.97 -1.90
CA VAL A 240 -11.76 -7.63 -0.73
C VAL A 240 -12.01 -6.88 0.59
N SER A 241 -12.87 -5.86 0.60
CA SER A 241 -13.09 -5.02 1.80
C SER A 241 -13.40 -5.82 3.06
N GLU A 242 -14.09 -6.95 2.91
CA GLU A 242 -14.47 -7.83 4.03
C GLU A 242 -13.56 -9.06 4.20
N ASP A 243 -12.65 -9.30 3.25
CA ASP A 243 -11.77 -10.46 3.27
C ASP A 243 -10.58 -10.22 4.24
N PRO A 244 -10.50 -10.94 5.37
CA PRO A 244 -9.44 -10.73 6.34
C PRO A 244 -8.05 -11.02 5.77
N LYS A 245 -7.90 -11.85 4.72
CA LYS A 245 -6.60 -12.19 4.11
C LYS A 245 -5.86 -10.96 3.62
N TYR A 246 -6.57 -9.95 3.12
CA TYR A 246 -5.99 -8.75 2.52
C TYR A 246 -5.87 -7.58 3.51
N LYS A 247 -6.28 -7.77 4.78
CA LYS A 247 -6.03 -6.76 5.81
C LYS A 247 -4.53 -6.67 6.08
N ASN A 248 -3.99 -5.45 6.11
CA ASN A 248 -2.56 -5.19 6.31
C ASN A 248 -1.97 -5.92 7.55
N VAL A 249 -2.74 -6.05 8.63
CA VAL A 249 -2.31 -6.77 9.85
C VAL A 249 -2.08 -8.26 9.63
N ASN A 250 -2.83 -8.86 8.70
CA ASN A 250 -2.65 -10.25 8.29
C ASN A 250 -1.57 -10.39 7.22
N LEU A 251 -1.47 -9.42 6.29
CA LEU A 251 -0.38 -9.38 5.30
C LEU A 251 1.00 -9.20 5.94
N ALA A 252 1.06 -8.55 7.10
CA ALA A 252 2.28 -8.31 7.87
C ALA A 252 2.84 -9.55 8.56
N LYS A 253 2.02 -10.59 8.74
CA LYS A 253 2.51 -11.86 9.29
C LYS A 253 3.51 -12.49 8.32
N PRO A 254 4.50 -13.24 8.82
CA PRO A 254 5.50 -13.85 7.95
C PRO A 254 4.80 -14.71 6.92
N PHE A 255 5.11 -14.47 5.66
CA PHE A 255 4.61 -15.29 4.57
C PHE A 255 5.24 -16.67 4.72
N ILE A 256 4.47 -17.65 5.22
CA ILE A 256 4.90 -19.05 5.16
C ILE A 256 4.80 -19.44 3.70
N LYS A 257 5.96 -19.49 3.03
CA LYS A 257 6.08 -19.86 1.62
C LYS A 257 5.61 -21.30 1.49
N ASP A 258 4.41 -21.49 0.94
CA ASP A 258 4.03 -22.78 0.41
C ASP A 258 4.93 -23.04 -0.81
N GLU A 259 5.52 -24.24 -0.94
CA GLU A 259 6.60 -24.55 -1.92
C GLU A 259 6.19 -24.31 -3.40
N SER A 260 4.90 -24.07 -3.66
CA SER A 260 4.34 -23.73 -4.96
C SER A 260 4.35 -22.23 -5.31
N SER A 261 4.69 -21.33 -4.37
CA SER A 261 4.58 -19.87 -4.54
C SER A 261 5.94 -19.20 -4.77
N THR A 262 6.36 -19.07 -6.04
CA THR A 262 7.55 -18.26 -6.37
C THR A 262 7.18 -16.77 -6.37
N SER A 263 7.67 -16.04 -5.36
CA SER A 263 7.65 -14.58 -5.25
C SER A 263 8.53 -13.95 -6.34
N TYR A 264 7.97 -13.08 -7.16
CA TYR A 264 8.72 -12.17 -8.02
C TYR A 264 8.99 -10.89 -7.22
N CYS A 265 10.23 -10.69 -6.78
CA CYS A 265 10.71 -9.35 -6.43
C CYS A 265 11.17 -8.72 -7.75
N MET A 266 10.43 -7.76 -8.30
CA MET A 266 11.06 -6.85 -9.27
C MET A 266 12.17 -6.13 -8.52
N GLY A 267 13.39 -6.32 -9.01
CA GLY A 267 14.60 -5.95 -8.30
C GLY A 267 14.65 -4.48 -7.92
N ARG A 268 15.23 -4.25 -6.74
CA ARG A 268 16.25 -3.20 -6.57
C ARG A 268 17.30 -3.39 -7.67
N SER A 269 17.10 -2.78 -8.82
CA SER A 269 18.10 -2.58 -9.87
C SER A 269 17.58 -1.50 -10.81
N PHE A 270 17.56 -0.26 -10.33
CA PHE A 270 17.83 0.87 -11.21
C PHE A 270 19.06 1.56 -10.63
N ILE A 271 20.04 1.67 -11.51
CA ILE A 271 21.38 2.25 -11.34
C ILE A 271 21.27 3.70 -10.92
#